data_AF-A0A3M5QXY7-F1
#
_entry.id   AF-A0A3M5QXY7-F1
#
_cell.length_a   1.000
_cell.length_b   1.000
_cell.length_c   1.000
_cell.angle_alpha   90.00
_cell.angle_beta   90.00
_cell.angle_gamma   90.00
#
_symmetry.space_group_name_H-M   'P 1'
#
loop_
_entity.id
_entity.type
_entity.pdbx_description
1 polymer ?
#
loop_
_entity_poly.entity_id
_entity_poly.type
_entity_poly.pdbx_seq_one_letter_code
_entity_poly.pdbx_strand_id
1 'polypeptide(L)' 'ADEYYGGQLVKRALARYPLHVVRMDVDPETNPFGLAWDCYNGAPQRIEGNVEAPATPSKGVFK' A
#
# COMPACT_ATOMS: atom_id res chain seq x y z
N ALA A 1 -3.91 0.76 1.69
CA ALA A 1 -5.09 1.23 0.94
C ALA A 1 -6.14 1.68 1.93
N ASP A 2 -6.74 2.84 1.65
CA ASP A 2 -7.87 3.38 2.37
C ASP A 2 -9.13 3.10 1.55
N GLU A 3 -10.12 2.49 2.18
CA GLU A 3 -11.39 2.13 1.55
C GLU A 3 -12.48 3.02 2.15
N TYR A 4 -13.33 3.58 1.28
CA TYR A 4 -14.40 4.48 1.67
C TYR A 4 -15.74 3.95 1.17
N TYR A 5 -16.76 3.99 2.02
CA TYR A 5 -18.14 3.70 1.65
C TYR A 5 -19.02 4.89 2.03
N GLY A 6 -19.76 5.44 1.07
CA GLY A 6 -20.60 6.63 1.30
C GLY A 6 -19.82 7.85 1.80
N GLY A 7 -18.55 8.00 1.42
CA GLY A 7 -17.69 9.10 1.89
C GLY A 7 -17.09 8.89 3.29
N GLN A 8 -17.42 7.80 3.97
CA GLN A 8 -16.83 7.44 5.26
C GLN A 8 -15.68 6.46 5.08
N LEU A 9 -14.56 6.69 5.78
CA LEU A 9 -13.44 5.76 5.79
C LEU A 9 -13.85 4.48 6.53
N VAL A 10 -13.87 3.35 5.83
CA VAL A 10 -14.25 2.04 6.39
C VAL A 10 -13.05 1.14 6.69
N LYS A 11 -11.94 1.31 5.97
CA LYS A 11 -10.75 0.49 6.19
C LYS A 11 -9.50 1.27 5.87
N ARG A 12 -8.50 1.20 6.75
CA ARG A 12 -7.15 1.68 6.50
C ARG A 12 -6.17 0.57 6.84
N ALA A 13 -5.47 0.09 5.82
CA ALA A 13 -4.49 -0.99 5.96
C ALA A 13 -3.19 -0.64 5.25
N LEU A 14 -2.09 -0.63 6.00
CA LEU A 14 -0.74 -0.55 5.47
C LEU A 14 -0.17 -1.97 5.37
N ALA A 15 0.48 -2.29 4.25
CA ALA A 15 1.06 -3.61 4.01
C ALA A 15 2.41 -3.50 3.30
N ARG A 16 3.36 -4.37 3.68
CA ARG A 16 4.63 -4.60 2.97
C ARG A 16 4.43 -5.77 2.02
N TYR A 17 4.73 -5.54 0.75
CA TYR A 17 4.74 -6.58 -0.27
C TYR A 17 6.20 -6.96 -0.53
N PRO A 18 6.64 -8.16 -0.13
CA PRO A 18 7.98 -8.62 -0.48
C PRO A 18 8.01 -8.88 -1.98
N LEU A 19 8.77 -8.07 -2.73
CA LEU A 19 8.96 -8.23 -4.17
C LEU A 19 10.12 -9.20 -4.42
N HIS A 20 9.97 -10.09 -5.39
CA HIS A 20 11.09 -10.89 -5.88
C HIS A 20 11.68 -10.17 -7.10
N VAL A 21 12.96 -9.83 -7.01
CA VAL A 21 13.67 -9.08 -8.05
C VAL A 21 14.77 -9.96 -8.60
N VAL A 22 14.76 -10.15 -9.92
CA VAL A 22 15.71 -11.01 -10.63
C VAL A 22 16.54 -10.17 -11.60
N ARG A 23 17.71 -10.69 -11.98
CA ARG A 23 18.48 -10.11 -13.07
C ARG A 23 17.77 -10.37 -14.40
N MET A 24 17.63 -9.34 -15.22
CA MET A 24 17.11 -9.42 -16.57
C MET A 24 18.09 -8.77 -17.52
N ASP A 25 18.65 -9.58 -18.41
CA ASP A 25 19.63 -9.13 -19.39
C ASP A 25 18.91 -8.69 -20.67
N VAL A 26 18.58 -7.40 -20.71
CA VAL A 26 17.91 -6.72 -21.83
C VAL A 26 18.68 -5.44 -22.16
N ASP A 27 18.36 -4.81 -23.29
CA ASP A 27 19.05 -3.62 -23.77
C ASP A 27 19.17 -2.54 -22.66
N PRO A 28 20.41 -2.16 -22.27
CA PRO A 28 20.64 -1.22 -21.17
C PRO A 28 20.09 0.19 -21.44
N GLU A 29 19.85 0.58 -22.70
CA GLU A 29 19.16 1.83 -23.00
C GLU A 29 17.70 1.80 -22.55
N THR A 30 17.07 0.62 -22.58
CA THR A 30 15.67 0.41 -22.17
C THR A 30 15.53 0.01 -20.71
N ASN A 31 16.50 -0.74 -20.17
CA ASN A 31 16.54 -1.16 -18.78
C ASN A 31 17.98 -1.05 -18.24
N PRO A 32 18.38 0.14 -17.78
CA PRO A 32 19.75 0.40 -17.33
C PRO A 32 20.12 -0.36 -16.06
N PHE A 33 19.13 -0.89 -15.32
CA PHE A 33 19.35 -1.60 -14.07
C PHE A 33 19.57 -3.10 -14.29
N GLY A 34 19.14 -3.65 -15.43
CA GLY A 34 19.21 -5.08 -15.70
C GLY A 34 18.42 -5.90 -14.68
N LEU A 35 17.29 -5.38 -14.19
CA LEU A 35 16.44 -6.02 -13.19
C LEU A 35 15.00 -6.16 -13.70
N ALA A 36 14.31 -7.18 -13.20
CA ALA A 36 12.88 -7.36 -13.41
C ALA A 36 12.18 -7.82 -12.13
N TRP A 37 10.86 -7.59 -12.07
CA TRP A 37 10.01 -8.12 -11.02
C TRP A 37 9.48 -9.49 -11.43
N ASP A 38 9.77 -10.50 -10.60
CA ASP A 38 9.29 -11.86 -10.74
C ASP A 38 8.27 -12.17 -9.65
N CYS A 39 7.11 -11.53 -9.74
CA CYS A 39 6.02 -11.67 -8.77
C CYS A 39 6.45 -11.32 -7.32
N TYR A 40 5.72 -11.88 -6.35
CA TYR A 40 5.95 -11.67 -4.93
C TYR A 40 6.87 -12.76 -4.37
N ASN A 41 7.80 -12.36 -3.51
CA ASN A 41 8.67 -13.25 -2.76
C ASN A 41 7.97 -13.85 -1.51
N GLY A 42 6.67 -13.57 -1.32
CA GLY A 42 5.91 -14.06 -0.18
C GLY A 42 4.59 -13.34 0.02
N ALA A 43 3.90 -13.72 1.10
CA ALA A 43 2.63 -13.11 1.45
C ALA A 43 2.81 -11.64 1.91
N PRO A 44 1.86 -10.75 1.59
CA PRO A 44 1.86 -9.39 2.09
C PRO A 44 1.81 -9.37 3.62
N GLN A 45 2.67 -8.57 4.24
CA GLN A 45 2.73 -8.43 5.69
C GLN A 45 2.04 -7.14 6.12
N ARG A 46 1.16 -7.22 7.12
CA ARG A 46 0.51 -6.04 7.68
C ARG A 46 1.53 -5.19 8.42
N ILE A 47 1.55 -3.89 8.15
CA ILE A 47 2.33 -2.92 8.92
C ILE A 47 1.42 -2.38 10.01
N GLU A 48 1.83 -2.53 11.25
CA GLU A 48 1.25 -1.78 12.35
C GLU A 48 1.88 -0.39 12.34
N GLY A 49 1.08 0.62 11.98
CA GLY A 49 1.45 2.01 12.09
C GLY A 49 0.73 2.65 13.27
N ASN A 50 1.39 3.56 13.99
CA ASN A 50 0.71 4.57 14.79
C ASN A 50 0.00 5.53 13.81
N VAL A 51 -1.12 5.07 13.26
CA VAL A 51 -1.95 5.89 12.38
C VAL A 51 -2.80 6.75 13.30
N GLU A 52 -2.49 8.04 13.34
CA GLU A 52 -3.34 9.02 14.02
C GLU A 52 -4.77 8.87 13.49
N ALA A 53 -5.70 8.54 14.40
CA ALA A 53 -7.07 8.27 14.05
C ALA A 53 -7.67 9.53 13.38
N PRO A 54 -8.42 9.41 12.28
CA PRO A 54 -9.12 10.56 11.72
C PRO A 54 -10.03 11.13 12.81
N ALA A 55 -9.95 12.43 13.03
CA ALA A 55 -10.74 13.13 14.04
C ALA A 55 -12.23 12.75 13.90
N THR A 56 -12.83 12.27 15.00
CA THR A 56 -14.26 11.94 15.04
C THR A 56 -15.07 13.17 14.58
N PRO A 57 -15.92 13.04 13.56
CA PRO A 57 -16.83 14.13 13.20
C PRO A 57 -17.72 14.39 14.41
N SER A 58 -17.75 15.64 14.88
CA SER A 58 -18.61 16.03 15.99
C SER A 58 -20.06 15.71 15.61
N LYS A 59 -20.74 14.90 16.42
CA LYS A 59 -22.19 14.72 16.27
C LYS A 59 -22.81 16.08 16.54
N GLY A 60 -23.28 16.74 15.48
CA GLY A 60 -24.05 17.97 15.58
C GLY A 60 -25.21 17.76 16.55
N VAL A 61 -25.27 18.58 17.59
CA VAL A 61 -26.42 18.67 18.50
C VAL A 61 -27.54 19.29 17.68
N PHE A 62 -28.46 18.47 17.17
CA PHE A 62 -29.74 18.95 16.68
C PHE A 62 -30.57 19.39 17.89
N LYS A 63 -30.89 20.69 17.95
CA LYS A 63 -31.84 21.30 18.89
C LYS A 63 -33.16 21.54 18.16
#